data_AF-A0A212KQS3-F1
#
_entry.id   AF-A0A212KQS3-F1
#
_cell.length_a   1.000
_cell.length_b   1.000
_cell.length_c   1.000
_cell.angle_alpha   90.00
_cell.angle_beta   90.00
_cell.angle_gamma   90.00
#
_symmetry.space_group_name_H-M   'P 1'
#
loop_
_entity.id
_entity.type
_entity.pdbx_description
1 polymer ?
#
loop_
_entity_poly.entity_id
_entity_poly.type
_entity_poly.pdbx_seq_one_letter_code
_entity_poly.pdbx_strand_id
1 'polypeptide(L)'
;MQIGKTRETIVSKELIKLLSIFGCESKDFDEIVDFTQKHWLRLENQERWDMNEIAAKYSTNEILKLLKEIRMVDEIRPQDKEYDSVLILGALAPRMAMRLSYALKLWEKGLRFKNLVFLAGQRPLIAERELEVLKDPSQFDLNINDEPPSDLAPKTEFEIIKAIVKRVKLPEDFKEKVTIKFINAAMRENKDGSLKRPTNMETLKEWAEQNTKPCSCLLVSNQPFILAAHQAALLALDKGYKIDSCGKSCSDSTKISVQLDSLARTLYTEKLRHKKKQDCA
;
A
#
# COMPACT_ATOMS: atom_id res chain seq x y z
N MET A 1 -10.50 14.06 0.01
CA MET A 1 -10.26 13.05 1.06
C MET A 1 -8.95 13.35 1.79
N GLN A 2 -8.97 13.52 3.11
CA GLN A 2 -7.76 13.81 3.90
C GLN A 2 -7.49 12.70 4.92
N ILE A 3 -6.22 12.33 5.07
CA ILE A 3 -5.74 11.36 6.04
C ILE A 3 -6.11 11.85 7.46
N GLY A 4 -6.79 11.01 8.24
CA GLY A 4 -7.07 11.27 9.67
C GLY A 4 -8.34 12.06 10.05
N LYS A 5 -9.31 12.29 9.14
CA LYS A 5 -10.54 13.04 9.47
C LYS A 5 -11.83 12.19 9.59
N THR A 6 -12.93 12.79 10.09
CA THR A 6 -14.27 12.21 10.40
C THR A 6 -15.11 11.89 9.16
N ARG A 7 -16.20 11.09 9.30
CA ARG A 7 -17.08 10.64 8.18
C ARG A 7 -17.54 11.77 7.24
N GLU A 8 -17.91 12.93 7.79
CA GLU A 8 -18.32 14.14 7.03
C GLU A 8 -17.22 14.74 6.13
N THR A 9 -15.96 14.45 6.41
CA THR A 9 -14.81 14.98 5.64
C THR A 9 -14.30 14.02 4.57
N ILE A 10 -14.85 12.80 4.53
CA ILE A 10 -14.49 11.75 3.57
C ILE A 10 -15.31 11.91 2.29
N VAL A 11 -16.58 12.29 2.42
CA VAL A 11 -17.46 12.65 1.30
C VAL A 11 -17.16 14.08 0.85
N SER A 12 -16.07 14.25 0.09
CA SER A 12 -15.70 15.55 -0.48
C SER A 12 -16.51 15.89 -1.72
N LYS A 13 -16.62 17.20 -2.05
CA LYS A 13 -17.31 17.66 -3.27
C LYS A 13 -16.75 17.01 -4.53
N GLU A 14 -15.45 16.75 -4.54
CA GLU A 14 -14.72 16.10 -5.64
C GLU A 14 -15.05 14.61 -5.75
N LEU A 15 -15.32 13.94 -4.62
CA LEU A 15 -15.75 12.54 -4.62
C LEU A 15 -17.17 12.43 -5.19
N ILE A 16 -18.07 13.34 -4.80
CA ILE A 16 -19.43 13.41 -5.36
C ILE A 16 -19.39 13.67 -6.87
N LYS A 17 -18.58 14.62 -7.33
CA LYS A 17 -18.38 14.86 -8.77
C LYS A 17 -17.82 13.65 -9.51
N LEU A 18 -16.92 12.89 -8.88
CA LEU A 18 -16.40 11.67 -9.47
C LEU A 18 -17.50 10.61 -9.57
N LEU A 19 -18.31 10.44 -8.52
CA LEU A 19 -19.43 9.49 -8.49
C LEU A 19 -20.50 9.81 -9.54
N SER A 20 -20.82 11.10 -9.75
CA SER A 20 -21.81 11.52 -10.75
C SER A 20 -21.40 11.17 -12.17
N ILE A 21 -20.10 11.18 -12.50
CA ILE A 21 -19.59 10.71 -13.80
C ILE A 21 -19.99 9.24 -14.05
N PHE A 22 -20.04 8.42 -13.00
CA PHE A 22 -20.43 7.01 -13.07
C PHE A 22 -21.92 6.78 -12.76
N GLY A 23 -22.72 7.84 -12.63
CA GLY A 23 -24.17 7.75 -12.41
C GLY A 23 -24.60 7.56 -10.95
N CYS A 24 -23.77 7.91 -9.97
CA CYS A 24 -24.13 7.92 -8.56
C CYS A 24 -24.24 9.35 -8.02
N GLU A 25 -25.46 9.78 -7.70
CA GLU A 25 -25.77 11.11 -7.15
C GLU A 25 -25.92 11.11 -5.62
N SER A 26 -25.74 9.95 -4.97
CA SER A 26 -25.92 9.84 -3.53
C SER A 26 -24.85 10.62 -2.77
N LYS A 27 -25.27 11.23 -1.67
CA LYS A 27 -24.40 11.83 -0.65
C LYS A 27 -24.33 11.00 0.61
N ASP A 28 -25.15 9.95 0.71
CA ASP A 28 -25.10 9.03 1.84
C ASP A 28 -23.85 8.14 1.72
N PHE A 29 -23.08 8.06 2.80
CA PHE A 29 -21.80 7.36 2.76
C PHE A 29 -21.97 5.84 2.55
N ASP A 30 -23.02 5.25 3.13
CA ASP A 30 -23.22 3.81 3.03
C ASP A 30 -23.70 3.42 1.62
N GLU A 31 -24.56 4.23 0.99
CA GLU A 31 -24.94 4.10 -0.42
C GLU A 31 -23.75 4.30 -1.37
N ILE A 32 -22.89 5.28 -1.09
CA ILE A 32 -21.64 5.49 -1.86
C ILE A 32 -20.75 4.24 -1.76
N VAL A 33 -20.56 3.69 -0.57
CA VAL A 33 -19.74 2.48 -0.40
C VAL A 33 -20.33 1.34 -1.21
N ASP A 34 -21.64 1.10 -1.11
CA ASP A 34 -22.31 0.00 -1.80
C ASP A 34 -22.21 0.15 -3.33
N PHE A 35 -22.38 1.39 -3.84
CA PHE A 35 -22.14 1.70 -5.26
C PHE A 35 -20.71 1.37 -5.70
N THR A 36 -19.72 1.87 -4.97
CA THR A 36 -18.30 1.67 -5.35
C THR A 36 -17.86 0.21 -5.23
N GLN A 37 -18.38 -0.55 -4.24
CA GLN A 37 -18.12 -1.99 -4.15
C GLN A 37 -18.69 -2.74 -5.35
N LYS A 38 -19.88 -2.33 -5.83
CA LYS A 38 -20.53 -2.98 -6.98
C LYS A 38 -19.88 -2.64 -8.32
N HIS A 39 -19.48 -1.38 -8.51
CA HIS A 39 -19.11 -0.86 -9.83
C HIS A 39 -17.61 -0.66 -10.05
N TRP A 40 -16.82 -0.50 -8.98
CA TRP A 40 -15.39 -0.16 -9.10
C TRP A 40 -14.45 -1.23 -8.55
N LEU A 41 -14.93 -2.07 -7.62
CA LEU A 41 -14.11 -3.13 -7.05
C LEU A 41 -13.81 -4.20 -8.12
N ARG A 42 -12.55 -4.65 -8.18
CA ARG A 42 -12.18 -5.78 -9.05
C ARG A 42 -12.93 -7.06 -8.63
N LEU A 43 -13.13 -7.95 -9.60
CA LEU A 43 -13.72 -9.27 -9.33
C LEU A 43 -12.82 -10.12 -8.43
N GLU A 44 -13.41 -11.08 -7.74
CA GLU A 44 -12.66 -12.06 -6.98
C GLU A 44 -11.67 -12.80 -7.89
N ASN A 45 -10.45 -13.04 -7.39
CA ASN A 45 -9.33 -13.67 -8.12
C ASN A 45 -8.82 -12.92 -9.37
N GLN A 46 -9.40 -11.77 -9.76
CA GLN A 46 -8.90 -10.95 -10.86
C GLN A 46 -7.69 -10.12 -10.43
N GLU A 47 -6.55 -10.24 -11.11
CA GLU A 47 -5.39 -9.41 -10.80
C GLU A 47 -5.51 -8.00 -11.40
N ARG A 48 -4.78 -7.04 -10.83
CA ARG A 48 -4.92 -5.62 -11.22
C ARG A 48 -4.49 -5.33 -12.66
N TRP A 49 -3.55 -6.11 -13.19
CA TRP A 49 -3.15 -5.97 -14.59
C TRP A 49 -4.21 -6.50 -15.56
N ASP A 50 -5.02 -7.46 -15.12
CA ASP A 50 -6.13 -8.06 -15.89
C ASP A 50 -7.43 -7.22 -15.83
N MET A 51 -7.42 -6.10 -15.11
CA MET A 51 -8.57 -5.20 -15.08
C MET A 51 -8.75 -4.48 -16.42
N ASN A 52 -9.97 -4.52 -16.94
CA ASN A 52 -10.37 -3.69 -18.08
C ASN A 52 -10.48 -2.22 -17.65
N GLU A 53 -10.36 -1.30 -18.61
CA GLU A 53 -10.55 0.12 -18.34
C GLU A 53 -12.06 0.40 -18.21
N ILE A 54 -12.46 0.92 -17.04
CA ILE A 54 -13.86 1.27 -16.72
C ILE A 54 -14.17 2.66 -17.29
N ALA A 55 -13.14 3.50 -17.43
CA ALA A 55 -13.27 4.88 -17.90
C ALA A 55 -13.36 5.05 -19.42
N ALA A 56 -13.33 3.97 -20.21
CA ALA A 56 -13.23 4.06 -21.68
C ALA A 56 -14.36 4.87 -22.35
N LYS A 57 -15.50 5.02 -21.68
CA LYS A 57 -16.67 5.77 -22.16
C LYS A 57 -16.75 7.21 -21.63
N TYR A 58 -15.80 7.63 -20.81
CA TYR A 58 -15.84 8.89 -20.07
C TYR A 58 -14.60 9.76 -20.37
N SER A 59 -14.64 11.03 -19.98
CA SER A 59 -13.49 11.93 -20.06
C SER A 59 -12.40 11.51 -19.07
N THR A 60 -11.39 10.79 -19.56
CA THR A 60 -10.22 10.35 -18.78
C THR A 60 -9.54 11.52 -18.05
N ASN A 61 -9.41 12.68 -18.71
CA ASN A 61 -8.77 13.87 -18.13
C ASN A 61 -9.54 14.43 -16.93
N GLU A 62 -10.87 14.48 -17.03
CA GLU A 62 -11.71 14.95 -15.92
C GLU A 62 -11.64 14.00 -14.73
N ILE A 63 -11.70 12.69 -14.99
CA ILE A 63 -11.58 11.67 -13.94
C ILE A 63 -10.21 11.76 -13.26
N LEU A 64 -9.11 11.84 -14.03
CA LEU A 64 -7.76 11.97 -13.47
C LEU A 64 -7.60 13.26 -12.65
N LYS A 65 -8.18 14.37 -13.10
CA LYS A 65 -8.20 15.62 -12.33
C LYS A 65 -8.90 15.41 -10.99
N LEU A 66 -10.09 14.80 -10.96
CA LEU A 66 -10.82 14.54 -9.72
C LEU A 66 -10.06 13.56 -8.81
N LEU A 67 -9.47 12.50 -9.36
CA LEU A 67 -8.63 11.54 -8.64
C LEU A 67 -7.41 12.22 -8.00
N LYS A 68 -6.81 13.20 -8.69
CA LYS A 68 -5.71 14.02 -8.16
C LYS A 68 -6.18 14.85 -6.95
N GLU A 69 -7.31 15.54 -7.06
CA GLU A 69 -7.87 16.35 -5.97
C GLU A 69 -8.22 15.53 -4.72
N ILE A 70 -8.63 14.26 -4.89
CA ILE A 70 -8.86 13.35 -3.75
C ILE A 70 -7.60 12.57 -3.31
N ARG A 71 -6.42 12.99 -3.77
CA ARG A 71 -5.09 12.47 -3.39
C ARG A 71 -4.82 11.02 -3.79
N MET A 72 -5.33 10.58 -4.94
CA MET A 72 -5.10 9.23 -5.49
C MET A 72 -3.98 9.17 -6.54
N VAL A 73 -3.44 10.32 -6.97
CA VAL A 73 -2.48 10.41 -8.08
C VAL A 73 -1.11 10.90 -7.63
N ASP A 74 -1.05 12.04 -6.94
CA ASP A 74 0.23 12.70 -6.60
C ASP A 74 0.98 12.00 -5.46
N GLU A 75 2.29 12.27 -5.39
CA GLU A 75 3.16 11.88 -4.28
C GLU A 75 2.54 12.34 -2.94
N ILE A 76 2.57 11.45 -1.95
CA ILE A 76 2.27 11.80 -0.57
C ILE A 76 3.59 11.75 0.20
N ARG A 77 3.94 12.88 0.82
CA ARG A 77 5.15 13.02 1.65
C ARG A 77 4.85 12.76 3.13
N PRO A 78 5.85 12.31 3.91
CA PRO A 78 5.73 12.20 5.35
C PRO A 78 5.38 13.56 5.99
N GLN A 79 4.59 13.53 7.05
CA GLN A 79 4.20 14.70 7.84
C GLN A 79 5.26 15.08 8.87
N ASP A 80 5.99 14.10 9.41
CA ASP A 80 7.05 14.29 10.38
C ASP A 80 8.42 13.97 9.75
N LYS A 81 9.49 14.42 10.42
CA LYS A 81 10.88 14.10 10.03
C LYS A 81 11.44 12.87 10.74
N GLU A 82 10.75 12.40 11.78
CA GLU A 82 11.23 11.32 12.63
C GLU A 82 10.10 10.34 12.96
N TYR A 83 10.38 9.04 12.86
CA TYR A 83 9.46 7.96 13.21
C TYR A 83 10.20 6.86 13.97
N ASP A 84 9.52 6.11 14.83
CA ASP A 84 10.12 4.93 15.46
C ASP A 84 10.27 3.79 14.43
N SER A 85 9.30 3.65 13.52
CA SER A 85 9.30 2.59 12.50
C SER A 85 8.83 3.09 11.13
N VAL A 86 9.53 2.67 10.08
CA VAL A 86 9.06 2.76 8.70
C VAL A 86 8.60 1.37 8.26
N LEU A 87 7.37 1.26 7.78
CA LEU A 87 6.75 0.00 7.36
C LEU A 87 6.66 -0.05 5.83
N ILE A 88 7.47 -0.90 5.20
CA ILE A 88 7.39 -1.16 3.75
C ILE A 88 6.33 -2.22 3.50
N LEU A 89 5.23 -1.85 2.84
CA LEU A 89 4.18 -2.79 2.53
C LEU A 89 4.60 -3.80 1.46
N GLY A 90 4.03 -4.99 1.54
CA GLY A 90 4.11 -6.04 0.55
C GLY A 90 3.49 -5.69 -0.81
N ALA A 91 4.07 -6.23 -1.88
CA ALA A 91 3.61 -6.10 -3.27
C ALA A 91 4.38 -7.07 -4.19
N LEU A 92 4.16 -6.95 -5.51
CA LEU A 92 5.09 -7.51 -6.48
C LEU A 92 6.50 -6.95 -6.27
N ALA A 93 7.51 -7.77 -6.51
CA ALA A 93 8.91 -7.44 -6.26
C ALA A 93 9.38 -6.08 -6.82
N PRO A 94 9.03 -5.66 -8.05
CA PRO A 94 9.38 -4.32 -8.54
C PRO A 94 8.83 -3.17 -7.69
N ARG A 95 7.62 -3.33 -7.16
CA ARG A 95 7.02 -2.31 -6.29
C ARG A 95 7.64 -2.28 -4.91
N MET A 96 8.03 -3.43 -4.36
CA MET A 96 8.75 -3.46 -3.08
C MET A 96 10.12 -2.79 -3.20
N ALA A 97 10.87 -3.05 -4.28
CA ALA A 97 12.12 -2.36 -4.57
C ALA A 97 11.93 -0.85 -4.73
N MET A 98 10.88 -0.41 -5.45
CA MET A 98 10.53 1.01 -5.57
C MET A 98 10.21 1.66 -4.22
N ARG A 99 9.49 0.97 -3.32
CA ARG A 99 9.17 1.46 -1.97
C ARG A 99 10.42 1.57 -1.10
N LEU A 100 11.33 0.60 -1.18
CA LEU A 100 12.63 0.66 -0.52
C LEU A 100 13.46 1.84 -1.03
N SER A 101 13.58 2.00 -2.35
CA SER A 101 14.24 3.15 -2.98
C SER A 101 13.69 4.47 -2.45
N TYR A 102 12.37 4.60 -2.42
CA TYR A 102 11.72 5.80 -1.91
C TYR A 102 12.05 6.06 -0.44
N ALA A 103 12.03 5.04 0.42
CA ALA A 103 12.40 5.17 1.83
C ALA A 103 13.87 5.60 2.01
N LEU A 104 14.79 5.06 1.22
CA LEU A 104 16.20 5.46 1.24
C LEU A 104 16.41 6.90 0.77
N LYS A 105 15.67 7.35 -0.25
CA LYS A 105 15.70 8.76 -0.68
C LYS A 105 15.14 9.70 0.38
N LEU A 106 14.11 9.28 1.12
CA LEU A 106 13.62 10.05 2.25
C LEU A 106 14.68 10.13 3.35
N TRP A 107 15.40 9.04 3.62
CA TRP A 107 16.54 9.03 4.55
C TRP A 107 17.62 10.03 4.11
N GLU A 108 18.04 10.01 2.85
CA GLU A 108 19.01 10.98 2.32
C GLU A 108 18.53 12.43 2.47
N LYS A 109 17.21 12.67 2.35
CA LYS A 109 16.57 13.98 2.54
C LYS A 109 16.37 14.38 4.01
N GLY A 110 16.88 13.62 4.96
CA GLY A 110 16.85 13.95 6.38
C GLY A 110 15.73 13.28 7.19
N LEU A 111 14.93 12.39 6.59
CA LEU A 111 14.01 11.56 7.37
C LEU A 111 14.80 10.58 8.24
N ARG A 112 14.44 10.42 9.51
CA ARG A 112 15.12 9.47 10.42
C ARG A 112 14.13 8.52 11.07
N PHE A 113 14.60 7.29 11.29
CA PHE A 113 13.83 6.25 11.96
C PHE A 113 14.71 5.14 12.53
N LYS A 114 14.20 4.40 13.51
CA LYS A 114 14.94 3.34 14.22
C LYS A 114 14.78 1.97 13.57
N ASN A 115 13.59 1.69 13.02
CA ASN A 115 13.27 0.40 12.42
C ASN A 115 12.82 0.55 10.97
N LEU A 116 13.34 -0.29 10.07
CA LEU A 116 12.77 -0.53 8.76
C LEU A 116 12.12 -1.92 8.77
N VAL A 117 10.80 -1.99 8.67
CA VAL A 117 10.05 -3.24 8.75
C VAL A 117 9.44 -3.56 7.40
N PHE A 118 9.77 -4.71 6.82
CA PHE A 118 9.12 -5.22 5.63
C PHE A 118 7.92 -6.09 6.02
N LEU A 119 6.74 -5.70 5.55
CA LEU A 119 5.48 -6.39 5.78
C LEU A 119 5.19 -7.31 4.58
N ALA A 120 5.76 -8.51 4.59
CA ALA A 120 5.64 -9.47 3.51
C ALA A 120 4.87 -10.73 3.95
N GLY A 121 4.51 -11.56 2.98
CA GLY A 121 3.82 -12.82 3.24
C GLY A 121 4.34 -13.97 2.39
N GLN A 122 3.81 -15.16 2.65
CA GLN A 122 4.12 -16.41 1.96
C GLN A 122 3.38 -16.55 0.62
N ARG A 123 3.00 -15.43 -0.01
CA ARG A 123 2.39 -15.44 -1.35
C ARG A 123 3.43 -15.98 -2.36
N PRO A 124 3.08 -16.97 -3.20
CA PRO A 124 3.94 -17.41 -4.29
C PRO A 124 4.27 -16.28 -5.26
N LEU A 125 5.50 -16.27 -5.75
CA LEU A 125 5.92 -15.33 -6.79
C LEU A 125 5.25 -15.65 -8.13
N ILE A 126 5.09 -14.60 -8.93
CA ILE A 126 4.77 -14.68 -10.35
C ILE A 126 6.09 -14.52 -11.09
N ALA A 127 6.71 -15.64 -11.44
CA ALA A 127 8.10 -15.70 -11.89
C ALA A 127 8.39 -14.72 -13.05
N GLU A 128 7.50 -14.66 -14.04
CA GLU A 128 7.63 -13.85 -15.26
C GLU A 128 7.57 -12.34 -14.98
N ARG A 129 7.06 -11.93 -13.81
CA ARG A 129 6.89 -10.52 -13.42
C ARG A 129 7.84 -10.09 -12.29
N GLU A 130 8.34 -11.05 -11.52
CA GLU A 130 8.99 -10.76 -10.24
C GLU A 130 10.46 -11.18 -10.20
N LEU A 131 10.95 -12.08 -11.04
CA LEU A 131 12.36 -12.50 -10.94
C LEU A 131 13.34 -11.57 -11.66
N GLU A 132 12.89 -10.84 -12.68
CA GLU A 132 13.75 -9.94 -13.47
C GLU A 132 14.31 -8.78 -12.63
N VAL A 133 13.62 -8.35 -11.57
CA VAL A 133 14.16 -7.34 -10.63
C VAL A 133 15.45 -7.78 -9.95
N LEU A 134 15.67 -9.09 -9.81
CA LEU A 134 16.92 -9.59 -9.26
C LEU A 134 18.05 -9.60 -10.28
N LYS A 135 17.79 -9.40 -11.57
CA LYS A 135 18.80 -9.44 -12.64
C LYS A 135 19.13 -8.08 -13.19
N ASP A 136 18.16 -7.16 -13.22
CA ASP A 136 18.30 -5.86 -13.85
C ASP A 136 18.28 -4.71 -12.81
N PRO A 137 19.47 -4.17 -12.45
CA PRO A 137 19.58 -2.99 -11.59
C PRO A 137 18.84 -1.76 -12.11
N SER A 138 18.77 -1.60 -13.44
CA SER A 138 18.26 -0.38 -14.08
C SER A 138 16.75 -0.20 -13.89
N GLN A 139 16.05 -1.27 -13.53
CA GLN A 139 14.63 -1.21 -13.21
C GLN A 139 14.33 -0.52 -11.88
N PHE A 140 15.36 -0.30 -11.04
CA PHE A 140 15.19 0.36 -9.75
C PHE A 140 16.20 1.47 -9.58
N ASP A 141 15.69 2.55 -9.02
CA ASP A 141 16.44 3.71 -8.57
C ASP A 141 17.12 3.37 -7.22
N LEU A 142 17.92 2.29 -7.23
CA LEU A 142 18.63 1.69 -6.10
C LEU A 142 20.09 1.51 -6.48
N ASN A 143 20.99 1.91 -5.59
CA ASN A 143 22.38 1.51 -5.69
C ASN A 143 22.51 0.07 -5.22
N ILE A 144 22.99 -0.85 -6.07
CA ILE A 144 23.08 -2.27 -5.74
C ILE A 144 24.49 -2.82 -5.93
N ASN A 145 24.75 -3.97 -5.32
CA ASN A 145 25.96 -4.77 -5.54
C ASN A 145 25.92 -5.41 -6.93
N ASP A 146 27.08 -5.45 -7.58
CA ASP A 146 27.21 -5.81 -9.00
C ASP A 146 26.86 -7.28 -9.26
N GLU A 147 27.17 -8.18 -8.32
CA GLU A 147 26.86 -9.60 -8.46
C GLU A 147 25.53 -9.98 -7.77
N PRO A 148 24.59 -10.62 -8.49
CA PRO A 148 23.50 -11.34 -7.85
C PRO A 148 24.07 -12.43 -6.94
N PRO A 149 23.50 -12.65 -5.75
CA PRO A 149 23.77 -13.87 -5.01
C PRO A 149 23.43 -15.10 -5.87
N SER A 150 24.40 -16.01 -6.04
CA SER A 150 24.35 -17.17 -6.94
C SER A 150 23.21 -18.15 -6.64
N ASP A 151 22.66 -18.11 -5.42
CA ASP A 151 21.74 -19.11 -4.89
C ASP A 151 20.30 -18.58 -4.71
N LEU A 152 19.96 -17.44 -5.33
CA LEU A 152 18.63 -16.85 -5.17
C LEU A 152 17.59 -17.49 -6.09
N ALA A 153 16.90 -18.50 -5.56
CA ALA A 153 15.66 -19.02 -6.13
C ALA A 153 14.47 -18.69 -5.20
N PRO A 154 14.12 -17.40 -4.98
CA PRO A 154 13.00 -17.05 -4.12
C PRO A 154 11.71 -17.57 -4.73
N LYS A 155 10.86 -18.13 -3.88
CA LYS A 155 9.55 -18.69 -4.23
C LYS A 155 8.40 -17.85 -3.70
N THR A 156 8.67 -16.99 -2.70
CA THR A 156 7.65 -16.17 -2.05
C THR A 156 8.00 -14.70 -2.00
N GLU A 157 6.98 -13.86 -1.79
CA GLU A 157 7.12 -12.41 -1.57
C GLU A 157 8.09 -12.09 -0.42
N PHE A 158 8.05 -12.87 0.67
CA PHE A 158 8.99 -12.76 1.78
C PHE A 158 10.45 -13.05 1.37
N GLU A 159 10.67 -14.10 0.58
CA GLU A 159 12.02 -14.47 0.15
C GLU A 159 12.61 -13.45 -0.82
N ILE A 160 11.81 -12.96 -1.76
CA ILE A 160 12.31 -11.99 -2.75
C ILE A 160 12.63 -10.63 -2.13
N ILE A 161 11.87 -10.18 -1.12
CA ILE A 161 12.21 -8.90 -0.48
C ILE A 161 13.51 -8.99 0.32
N LYS A 162 13.78 -10.13 0.96
CA LYS A 162 15.09 -10.41 1.57
C LYS A 162 16.20 -10.39 0.54
N ALA A 163 15.96 -10.99 -0.62
CA ALA A 163 16.90 -10.98 -1.74
C ALA A 163 17.23 -9.55 -2.21
N ILE A 164 16.19 -8.73 -2.41
CA ILE A 164 16.34 -7.32 -2.79
C ILE A 164 17.17 -6.56 -1.75
N VAL A 165 16.83 -6.67 -0.47
CA VAL A 165 17.55 -5.95 0.61
C VAL A 165 19.03 -6.33 0.65
N LYS A 166 19.37 -7.62 0.48
CA LYS A 166 20.77 -8.08 0.43
C LYS A 166 21.57 -7.49 -0.73
N ARG A 167 20.89 -7.15 -1.84
CA ARG A 167 21.52 -6.55 -3.02
C ARG A 167 21.74 -5.05 -2.87
N VAL A 168 20.94 -4.35 -2.08
CA VAL A 168 21.02 -2.87 -1.98
C VAL A 168 22.25 -2.45 -1.18
N LYS A 169 23.02 -1.52 -1.74
CA LYS A 169 24.08 -0.78 -1.05
C LYS A 169 23.44 0.26 -0.14
N LEU A 170 23.16 -0.14 1.10
CA LEU A 170 22.64 0.78 2.11
C LEU A 170 23.69 1.83 2.51
N PRO A 171 23.31 3.09 2.76
CA PRO A 171 24.22 4.08 3.35
C PRO A 171 24.82 3.59 4.67
N GLU A 172 26.08 3.93 4.97
CA GLU A 172 26.73 3.47 6.20
C GLU A 172 25.99 3.95 7.46
N ASP A 173 25.59 5.23 7.49
CA ASP A 173 24.83 5.78 8.61
C ASP A 173 23.46 5.11 8.80
N PHE A 174 22.88 4.59 7.70
CA PHE A 174 21.65 3.79 7.74
C PHE A 174 21.91 2.44 8.39
N LYS A 175 22.97 1.73 7.97
CA LYS A 175 23.34 0.41 8.52
C LYS A 175 23.59 0.47 10.02
N GLU A 176 24.23 1.55 10.50
CA GLU A 176 24.53 1.75 11.91
C GLU A 176 23.29 2.06 12.77
N LYS A 177 22.33 2.83 12.22
CA LYS A 177 21.23 3.41 13.00
C LYS A 177 19.90 2.69 12.86
N VAL A 178 19.73 1.90 11.80
CA VAL A 178 18.44 1.32 11.43
C VAL A 178 18.46 -0.20 11.60
N THR A 179 17.55 -0.71 12.42
CA THR A 179 17.28 -2.14 12.51
C THR A 179 16.32 -2.58 11.41
N ILE A 180 16.75 -3.47 10.52
CA ILE A 180 15.89 -4.06 9.50
C ILE A 180 15.17 -5.30 10.05
N LYS A 181 13.85 -5.34 9.93
CA LYS A 181 12.97 -6.43 10.37
C LYS A 181 12.11 -6.92 9.23
N PHE A 182 11.68 -8.18 9.30
CA PHE A 182 10.78 -8.79 8.32
C PHE A 182 9.64 -9.49 9.04
N ILE A 183 8.41 -9.20 8.61
CA ILE A 183 7.22 -9.94 8.98
C ILE A 183 6.95 -10.96 7.89
N ASN A 184 6.56 -12.17 8.30
CA ASN A 184 6.38 -13.30 7.40
C ASN A 184 4.98 -13.91 7.58
N ALA A 185 3.97 -13.21 7.07
CA ALA A 185 2.61 -13.68 7.22
C ALA A 185 2.38 -14.97 6.42
N ALA A 186 1.93 -16.02 7.13
CA ALA A 186 1.63 -17.31 6.54
C ALA A 186 0.40 -17.25 5.61
N MET A 187 0.36 -18.15 4.62
CA MET A 187 -0.87 -18.46 3.90
C MET A 187 -1.90 -19.01 4.89
N ARG A 188 -3.18 -18.65 4.72
CA ARG A 188 -4.27 -19.13 5.58
C ARG A 188 -5.14 -20.08 4.80
N GLU A 189 -5.64 -21.12 5.46
CA GLU A 189 -6.61 -22.02 4.86
C GLU A 189 -8.02 -21.46 5.03
N ASN A 190 -8.78 -21.42 3.94
CA ASN A 190 -10.21 -21.13 3.96
C ASN A 190 -10.99 -22.36 4.45
N LYS A 191 -12.28 -22.16 4.79
CA LYS A 191 -13.15 -23.26 5.24
C LYS A 191 -13.31 -24.39 4.22
N ASP A 192 -13.08 -24.10 2.94
CA ASP A 192 -13.15 -25.04 1.83
C ASP A 192 -11.80 -25.72 1.50
N GLY A 193 -10.77 -25.50 2.32
CA GLY A 193 -9.42 -26.04 2.12
C GLY A 193 -8.56 -25.24 1.12
N SER A 194 -9.10 -24.19 0.49
CA SER A 194 -8.33 -23.34 -0.42
C SER A 194 -7.37 -22.42 0.36
N LEU A 195 -6.20 -22.11 -0.22
CA LEU A 195 -5.24 -21.22 0.41
C LEU A 195 -5.51 -19.75 0.06
N LYS A 196 -5.64 -18.93 1.08
CA LYS A 196 -5.81 -17.47 1.01
C LYS A 196 -4.49 -16.76 1.30
N ARG A 197 -4.17 -15.80 0.42
CA ARG A 197 -3.01 -14.93 0.55
C ARG A 197 -3.17 -13.98 1.75
N PRO A 198 -2.10 -13.70 2.51
CA PRO A 198 -2.17 -12.70 3.57
C PRO A 198 -2.42 -11.31 2.98
N THR A 199 -3.26 -10.55 3.67
CA THR A 199 -3.62 -9.17 3.34
C THR A 199 -2.73 -8.17 4.08
N ASN A 200 -2.68 -6.93 3.61
CA ASN A 200 -1.96 -5.85 4.32
C ASN A 200 -2.42 -5.71 5.78
N MET A 201 -3.71 -5.91 6.05
CA MET A 201 -4.25 -5.83 7.41
C MET A 201 -3.71 -6.96 8.28
N GLU A 202 -3.51 -8.17 7.74
CA GLU A 202 -2.97 -9.31 8.48
C GLU A 202 -1.48 -9.14 8.77
N THR A 203 -0.68 -8.66 7.80
CA THR A 203 0.74 -8.36 8.04
C THR A 203 0.93 -7.24 9.06
N LEU A 204 0.04 -6.24 9.09
CA LEU A 204 0.04 -5.18 10.10
C LEU A 204 -0.31 -5.70 11.50
N LYS A 205 -1.27 -6.62 11.61
CA LYS A 205 -1.62 -7.24 12.89
C LYS A 205 -0.47 -8.09 13.44
N GLU A 206 0.13 -8.92 12.58
CA GLU A 206 1.29 -9.73 12.97
C GLU A 206 2.48 -8.86 13.39
N TRP A 207 2.71 -7.74 12.71
CA TRP A 207 3.69 -6.75 13.16
C TRP A 207 3.37 -6.19 14.54
N ALA A 208 2.11 -5.81 14.80
CA ALA A 208 1.69 -5.26 16.08
C ALA A 208 1.83 -6.29 17.23
N GLU A 209 1.55 -7.57 16.97
CA GLU A 209 1.76 -8.66 17.93
C GLU A 209 3.24 -8.82 18.30
N GLN A 210 4.15 -8.64 17.34
CA GLN A 210 5.60 -8.66 17.58
C GLN A 210 6.14 -7.34 18.16
N ASN A 211 5.41 -6.23 17.99
CA ASN A 211 5.77 -4.90 18.47
C ASN A 211 4.75 -4.43 19.53
N THR A 212 4.88 -4.98 20.74
CA THR A 212 3.90 -4.84 21.83
C THR A 212 3.72 -3.42 22.38
N LYS A 213 4.55 -2.45 21.98
CA LYS A 213 4.44 -1.04 22.40
C LYS A 213 4.04 -0.16 21.22
N PRO A 214 2.89 0.56 21.30
CA PRO A 214 2.52 1.54 20.30
C PRO A 214 3.62 2.57 20.07
N CYS A 215 3.80 2.97 18.82
CA CYS A 215 4.88 3.87 18.40
C CYS A 215 4.46 4.76 17.24
N SER A 216 5.35 5.67 16.82
CA SER A 216 5.18 6.42 15.59
C SER A 216 5.61 5.58 14.39
N CYS A 217 4.72 5.40 13.42
CA CYS A 217 5.00 4.60 12.23
C CYS A 217 4.61 5.30 10.92
N LEU A 218 5.50 5.21 9.95
CA LEU A 218 5.30 5.70 8.58
C LEU A 218 5.13 4.51 7.64
N LEU A 219 3.94 4.35 7.05
CA LEU A 219 3.72 3.36 6.01
C LEU A 219 4.24 3.88 4.67
N VAL A 220 5.07 3.10 4.00
CA VAL A 220 5.55 3.37 2.64
C VAL A 220 4.82 2.46 1.67
N SER A 221 4.05 3.10 0.79
CA SER A 221 3.33 2.46 -0.31
C SER A 221 3.64 3.19 -1.61
N ASN A 222 2.79 3.03 -2.62
CA ASN A 222 2.81 3.80 -3.84
C ASN A 222 1.37 4.11 -4.24
N GLN A 223 1.14 5.23 -4.93
CA GLN A 223 -0.17 5.50 -5.47
C GLN A 223 -0.57 4.42 -6.50
N PRO A 224 -1.87 4.12 -6.64
CA PRO A 224 -3.02 4.70 -5.92
C PRO A 224 -3.32 4.04 -4.54
N PHE A 225 -2.42 3.24 -3.97
CA PHE A 225 -2.71 2.35 -2.84
C PHE A 225 -2.44 2.95 -1.46
N ILE A 226 -1.95 4.19 -1.39
CA ILE A 226 -1.51 4.81 -0.13
C ILE A 226 -2.70 4.95 0.83
N LEU A 227 -3.85 5.47 0.35
CA LEU A 227 -5.00 5.71 1.21
C LEU A 227 -5.64 4.41 1.71
N ALA A 228 -5.76 3.40 0.85
CA ALA A 228 -6.27 2.08 1.24
C ALA A 228 -5.37 1.42 2.30
N ALA A 229 -4.05 1.53 2.14
CA ALA A 229 -3.09 1.04 3.12
C ALA A 229 -3.16 1.79 4.46
N HIS A 230 -3.29 3.12 4.40
CA HIS A 230 -3.46 3.94 5.59
C HIS A 230 -4.72 3.53 6.38
N GLN A 231 -5.84 3.32 5.69
CA GLN A 231 -7.06 2.86 6.32
C GLN A 231 -6.95 1.46 6.92
N ALA A 232 -6.25 0.55 6.23
CA ALA A 232 -5.95 -0.77 6.78
C ALA A 232 -5.11 -0.67 8.07
N ALA A 233 -4.14 0.25 8.14
CA ALA A 233 -3.36 0.50 9.34
C ALA A 233 -4.20 1.03 10.50
N LEU A 234 -5.06 2.01 10.25
CA LEU A 234 -5.97 2.54 11.28
C LEU A 234 -6.98 1.51 11.78
N LEU A 235 -7.33 0.51 10.98
CA LEU A 235 -8.23 -0.57 11.39
C LEU A 235 -7.49 -1.70 12.12
N ALA A 236 -6.25 -2.01 11.69
CA ALA A 236 -5.42 -3.10 12.19
C ALA A 236 -4.76 -2.79 13.53
N LEU A 237 -4.29 -1.56 13.70
CA LEU A 237 -3.48 -1.15 14.84
C LEU A 237 -4.34 -0.53 15.93
N ASP A 238 -4.01 -0.82 17.19
CA ASP A 238 -4.78 -0.36 18.35
C ASP A 238 -4.60 1.13 18.65
N LYS A 239 -5.41 1.63 19.61
CA LYS A 239 -5.28 2.99 20.12
C LYS A 239 -3.87 3.19 20.70
N GLY A 240 -3.14 4.16 20.16
CA GLY A 240 -1.81 4.56 20.65
C GLY A 240 -0.73 4.67 19.58
N TYR A 241 -0.92 4.04 18.41
CA TYR A 241 0.01 4.23 17.29
C TYR A 241 -0.22 5.60 16.64
N LYS A 242 0.87 6.33 16.38
CA LYS A 242 0.84 7.53 15.51
C LYS A 242 1.15 7.08 14.09
N ILE A 243 0.13 7.06 13.23
CA ILE A 243 0.20 6.46 11.90
C ILE A 243 0.26 7.56 10.84
N ASP A 244 1.27 7.49 9.98
CA ASP A 244 1.37 8.29 8.76
C ASP A 244 1.56 7.39 7.53
N SER A 245 1.38 7.92 6.32
CA SER A 245 1.57 7.17 5.09
C SER A 245 2.10 8.03 3.96
N CYS A 246 3.01 7.48 3.17
CA CYS A 246 3.68 8.18 2.09
C CYS A 246 3.98 7.24 0.91
N GLY A 247 4.38 7.83 -0.22
CA GLY A 247 4.75 7.09 -1.41
C GLY A 247 4.81 7.94 -2.66
N LYS A 248 5.47 7.41 -3.70
CA LYS A 248 5.55 8.02 -5.04
C LYS A 248 4.15 8.13 -5.68
N SER A 249 4.04 9.07 -6.62
CA SER A 249 2.87 9.27 -7.48
C SER A 249 2.57 8.03 -8.34
N CYS A 250 1.38 8.01 -8.96
CA CYS A 250 1.03 7.03 -9.98
C CYS A 250 2.04 7.09 -11.14
N SER A 251 2.27 5.96 -11.81
CA SER A 251 2.86 5.98 -13.15
C SER A 251 1.83 6.44 -14.17
N ASP A 252 2.27 7.05 -15.27
CA ASP A 252 1.39 7.46 -16.38
C ASP A 252 0.63 6.28 -16.99
N SER A 253 1.16 5.05 -16.83
CA SER A 253 0.53 3.80 -17.26
C SER A 253 -0.52 3.22 -16.29
N THR A 254 -0.81 3.91 -15.18
CA THR A 254 -1.76 3.41 -14.18
C THR A 254 -3.21 3.58 -14.67
N LYS A 255 -3.85 2.47 -15.03
CA LYS A 255 -5.28 2.39 -15.42
C LYS A 255 -6.18 3.09 -14.40
N ILE A 256 -7.19 3.82 -14.87
CA ILE A 256 -8.18 4.48 -13.98
C ILE A 256 -8.93 3.42 -13.17
N SER A 257 -9.28 2.29 -13.77
CA SER A 257 -9.93 1.18 -13.07
C SER A 257 -9.17 0.70 -11.83
N VAL A 258 -7.83 0.71 -11.86
CA VAL A 258 -6.98 0.36 -10.71
C VAL A 258 -7.05 1.44 -9.61
N GLN A 259 -7.15 2.71 -10.00
CA GLN A 259 -7.31 3.83 -9.05
C GLN A 259 -8.69 3.77 -8.38
N LEU A 260 -9.74 3.47 -9.14
CA LEU A 260 -11.11 3.30 -8.63
C LEU A 260 -11.25 2.07 -7.72
N ASP A 261 -10.64 0.92 -8.03
CA ASP A 261 -10.60 -0.25 -7.11
C ASP A 261 -9.94 0.13 -5.77
N SER A 262 -8.83 0.88 -5.82
CA SER A 262 -8.17 1.34 -4.61
C SER A 262 -9.03 2.31 -3.79
N LEU A 263 -9.76 3.21 -4.46
CA LEU A 263 -10.70 4.12 -3.81
C LEU A 263 -11.87 3.35 -3.16
N ALA A 264 -12.47 2.41 -3.88
CA ALA A 264 -13.53 1.55 -3.37
C ALA A 264 -13.09 0.80 -2.10
N ARG A 265 -11.87 0.23 -2.09
CA ARG A 265 -11.30 -0.42 -0.91
C ARG A 265 -11.08 0.56 0.25
N THR A 266 -10.66 1.78 -0.05
CA THR A 266 -10.45 2.83 0.95
C THR A 266 -11.76 3.17 1.65
N LEU A 267 -12.82 3.43 0.88
CA LEU A 267 -14.16 3.76 1.40
C LEU A 267 -14.78 2.61 2.20
N TYR A 268 -14.64 1.36 1.71
CA TYR A 268 -15.12 0.19 2.44
C TYR A 268 -14.39 -0.02 3.77
N THR A 269 -13.06 0.12 3.78
CA THR A 269 -12.27 -0.03 5.02
C THR A 269 -12.65 1.04 6.04
N GLU A 270 -12.96 2.25 5.58
CA GLU A 270 -13.50 3.31 6.43
C GLU A 270 -14.88 2.95 7.02
N LYS A 271 -15.79 2.38 6.24
CA LYS A 271 -17.09 1.86 6.73
C LYS A 271 -16.88 0.85 7.87
N LEU A 272 -15.94 -0.08 7.72
CA LEU A 272 -15.59 -1.05 8.76
C LEU A 272 -15.03 -0.39 10.02
N ARG A 273 -14.18 0.64 9.86
CA ARG A 273 -13.59 1.38 10.98
C ARG A 273 -14.64 2.12 11.80
N HIS A 274 -15.64 2.71 11.14
CA HIS A 274 -16.76 3.34 11.81
C HIS A 274 -17.60 2.34 12.60
N LYS A 275 -17.91 1.18 11.99
CA LYS A 275 -18.63 0.10 12.67
C LYS A 275 -17.89 -0.39 13.91
N LYS A 276 -16.59 -0.66 13.81
CA LYS A 276 -15.75 -1.07 14.96
C LYS A 276 -15.76 -0.04 16.09
N LYS A 277 -15.79 1.27 15.77
CA LYS A 277 -15.86 2.33 16.80
C LYS A 277 -17.21 2.36 17.52
N GLN A 278 -18.31 2.10 16.81
CA GLN A 278 -19.65 2.03 17.39
C GLN A 278 -19.80 0.80 18.30
N ASP A 279 -19.27 -0.35 17.88
CA ASP A 279 -19.34 -1.58 18.67
C ASP A 279 -18.49 -1.55 19.96
N CYS A 280 -17.55 -0.60 20.07
CA CYS A 280 -16.66 -0.43 21.23
C CYS A 280 -17.00 0.79 22.11
N ALA A 281 -18.06 1.53 21.78
CA ALA A 281 -18.55 2.71 22.52
C ALA A 281 -19.77 2.32 23.37
#